data_AF-A0A3N0GJ25-F1
#
_entry.id   AF-A0A3N0GJ25-F1
#
_cell.length_a   1.000
_cell.length_b   1.000
_cell.length_c   1.000
_cell.angle_alpha   90.00
_cell.angle_beta   90.00
_cell.angle_gamma   90.00
#
_symmetry.space_group_name_H-M   'P 1'
#
loop_
_entity.id
_entity.type
_entity.pdbx_description
1 polymer ?
#
loop_
_entity_poly.entity_id
_entity_poly.type
_entity_poly.pdbx_seq_one_letter_code
_entity_poly.pdbx_strand_id
1 'polypeptide(L)'
;MSDGPSSVLQDDRSERMTEAPTGTAGEHGAAASALGYQFQVNWGLLELLRRGASRPDQSLTLELHDDVAWDHAGHPIERIQVKHHLNRQASLTDASPDVWRTLKVWMDTASPADPNGALLVLVTTATAATGSAASILRPDQGRDESAALALLVATAETSANQATAPAREQFLALSSADREVFVSKVQVLDGQPGVTDLDAQLRQQLWLSLPSDEGHANTYLDLVWRWWASVSLDLLTGVRASVDVQEVRQQLAGIRDMFQADNLPTLVELEDVDEDATVDLHVDRPFVHQMHWVRVKIDNLRTAIVDYHRAVTQTTNWLDRDLIGIAELEKFERNLTDEWRRAYGDMMEDLPDDATDDAKAEMGRALLRKLRDSTAVTVRSRYTDSFFARGKRHELADAGNIGWHPEFQTLLENLLTGSDTTASGGGSAA
;
A
#
# COMPACT_ATOMS: atom_id res chain seq x y z
N MET A 1 -18.61 75.40 15.00
CA MET A 1 -17.24 74.84 14.95
C MET A 1 -17.28 73.63 15.88
N SER A 2 -17.76 72.51 15.36
CA SER A 2 -16.96 71.39 14.78
C SER A 2 -16.43 70.54 15.92
N ASP A 3 -17.13 69.44 16.25
CA ASP A 3 -16.89 68.04 15.80
C ASP A 3 -15.94 67.34 16.79
N GLY A 4 -16.19 66.14 17.33
CA GLY A 4 -17.25 65.16 17.11
C GLY A 4 -17.13 64.05 18.17
N PRO A 5 -18.00 63.02 18.17
CA PRO A 5 -17.91 61.89 19.07
C PRO A 5 -17.18 60.71 18.42
N SER A 6 -16.19 60.13 19.11
CA SER A 6 -15.59 58.83 18.77
C SER A 6 -16.60 57.72 19.05
N SER A 7 -17.13 57.15 17.96
CA SER A 7 -17.93 55.94 17.93
C SER A 7 -17.02 54.71 18.07
N VAL A 8 -17.35 53.88 19.06
CA VAL A 8 -16.84 52.51 19.27
C VAL A 8 -17.53 51.62 18.23
N LEU A 9 -16.79 51.14 17.24
CA LEU A 9 -17.26 50.10 16.33
C LEU A 9 -16.87 48.73 16.88
N GLN A 10 -17.89 48.00 17.31
CA GLN A 10 -17.88 46.57 17.58
C GLN A 10 -17.56 45.82 16.28
N ASP A 11 -16.60 44.90 16.36
CA ASP A 11 -16.21 43.98 15.30
C ASP A 11 -17.26 42.87 15.22
N ASP A 12 -18.12 42.95 14.20
CA ASP A 12 -19.12 41.95 13.82
C ASP A 12 -18.42 40.83 13.04
N ARG A 13 -17.88 39.84 13.75
CA ARG A 13 -17.43 38.57 13.17
C ARG A 13 -18.50 37.52 13.40
N SER A 14 -19.40 37.48 12.44
CA SER A 14 -20.43 36.47 12.24
C SER A 14 -19.81 35.07 12.22
N GLU A 15 -20.32 34.22 13.11
CA GLU A 15 -20.06 32.79 13.17
C GLU A 15 -20.45 32.11 11.84
N ARG A 16 -19.47 31.72 11.03
CA ARG A 16 -19.67 30.70 9.99
C ARG A 16 -19.55 29.33 10.65
N MET A 17 -20.68 28.86 11.14
CA MET A 17 -20.89 27.47 11.51
C MET A 17 -20.80 26.64 10.22
N THR A 18 -19.67 25.99 9.98
CA THR A 18 -19.51 24.98 8.94
C THR A 18 -20.39 23.79 9.31
N GLU A 19 -21.54 23.67 8.66
CA GLU A 19 -22.34 22.45 8.64
C GLU A 19 -21.45 21.29 8.17
N ALA A 20 -21.18 20.36 9.07
CA ALA A 20 -20.66 19.05 8.72
C ALA A 20 -21.69 18.37 7.80
N PRO A 21 -21.30 17.72 6.70
CA PRO A 21 -22.25 17.03 5.84
C PRO A 21 -22.83 15.86 6.62
N THR A 22 -24.06 16.02 7.10
CA THR A 22 -24.91 14.95 7.63
C THR A 22 -25.42 14.12 6.46
N GLY A 23 -24.50 13.38 5.84
CA GLY A 23 -24.85 12.31 4.93
C GLY A 23 -25.53 11.20 5.73
N THR A 24 -26.84 11.04 5.52
CA THR A 24 -27.59 9.86 5.98
C THR A 24 -26.99 8.62 5.32
N ALA A 25 -26.16 7.90 6.08
CA ALA A 25 -25.66 6.59 5.70
C ALA A 25 -26.86 5.66 5.50
N GLY A 26 -27.18 5.34 4.25
CA GLY A 26 -28.16 4.31 3.95
C GLY A 26 -27.68 2.99 4.53
N GLU A 27 -28.57 2.27 5.23
CA GLU A 27 -28.31 0.97 5.86
C GLU A 27 -27.82 -0.13 4.88
N HIS A 28 -27.79 0.15 3.57
CA HIS A 28 -27.21 -0.67 2.51
C HIS A 28 -26.43 0.15 1.48
N GLY A 29 -25.65 1.15 1.92
CA GLY A 29 -24.77 1.91 1.01
C GLY A 29 -23.60 1.06 0.51
N ALA A 30 -23.22 1.21 -0.76
CA ALA A 30 -22.06 0.53 -1.36
C ALA A 30 -20.77 0.69 -0.53
N ALA A 31 -20.63 1.83 0.16
CA ALA A 31 -19.51 2.10 1.07
C ALA A 31 -19.44 1.12 2.25
N ALA A 32 -20.57 0.75 2.87
CA ALA A 32 -20.58 -0.17 4.01
C ALA A 32 -20.17 -1.58 3.58
N SER A 33 -20.68 -2.05 2.43
CA SER A 33 -20.29 -3.34 1.85
C SER A 33 -18.82 -3.36 1.45
N ALA A 34 -18.33 -2.31 0.78
CA ALA A 34 -16.91 -2.19 0.40
C ALA A 34 -15.97 -2.22 1.62
N LEU A 35 -16.33 -1.51 2.69
CA LEU A 35 -15.57 -1.55 3.96
C LEU A 35 -15.59 -2.94 4.60
N GLY A 36 -16.72 -3.66 4.52
CA GLY A 36 -16.84 -5.04 4.99
C GLY A 36 -15.88 -5.98 4.26
N TYR A 37 -15.87 -5.93 2.92
CA TYR A 37 -14.96 -6.74 2.10
C TYR A 37 -13.50 -6.37 2.34
N GLN A 38 -13.17 -5.08 2.40
CA GLN A 38 -11.81 -4.65 2.70
C GLN A 38 -11.34 -5.15 4.08
N PHE A 39 -12.24 -5.15 5.07
CA PHE A 39 -11.94 -5.68 6.40
C PHE A 39 -11.69 -7.19 6.37
N GLN A 40 -12.51 -7.97 5.66
CA GLN A 40 -12.32 -9.41 5.48
C GLN A 40 -10.94 -9.72 4.86
N VAL A 41 -10.61 -9.02 3.77
CA VAL A 41 -9.33 -9.18 3.07
C VAL A 41 -8.16 -8.81 3.98
N ASN A 42 -8.22 -7.66 4.65
CA ASN A 42 -7.12 -7.20 5.51
C ASN A 42 -6.99 -8.04 6.79
N TRP A 43 -8.09 -8.64 7.26
CA TRP A 43 -8.06 -9.58 8.37
C TRP A 43 -7.18 -10.80 8.05
N GLY A 44 -7.21 -11.29 6.81
CA GLY A 44 -6.38 -12.41 6.36
C GLY A 44 -4.88 -12.20 6.63
N LEU A 45 -4.36 -11.00 6.37
CA LEU A 45 -2.96 -10.67 6.69
C LEU A 45 -2.71 -10.68 8.19
N LEU A 46 -3.58 -10.03 8.97
CA LEU A 46 -3.43 -9.98 10.42
C LEU A 46 -3.46 -11.38 11.04
N GLU A 47 -4.29 -12.26 10.50
CA GLU A 47 -4.42 -13.65 10.88
C GLU A 47 -3.13 -14.44 10.60
N LEU A 48 -2.56 -14.29 9.39
CA LEU A 48 -1.25 -14.85 9.02
C LEU A 48 -0.15 -14.41 9.98
N LEU A 49 -0.13 -13.12 10.36
CA LEU A 49 0.87 -12.57 11.26
C LEU A 49 0.71 -13.08 12.70
N ARG A 50 -0.52 -13.15 13.21
CA ARG A 50 -0.80 -13.58 14.59
C ARG A 50 -0.53 -15.06 14.82
N ARG A 51 -0.85 -15.91 13.85
CA ARG A 51 -0.88 -17.37 14.04
C ARG A 51 0.06 -18.14 13.12
N GLY A 52 0.67 -17.51 12.12
CA GLY A 52 1.62 -18.17 11.22
C GLY A 52 2.80 -18.80 11.95
N ALA A 53 3.29 -18.17 13.03
CA ALA A 53 4.41 -18.73 13.80
C ALA A 53 4.12 -20.11 14.42
N SER A 54 2.87 -20.40 14.79
CA SER A 54 2.45 -21.72 15.29
C SER A 54 1.97 -22.67 14.18
N ARG A 55 1.93 -22.20 12.93
CA ARG A 55 1.37 -22.88 11.75
C ARG A 55 2.29 -22.75 10.52
N PRO A 56 3.59 -23.08 10.62
CA PRO A 56 4.57 -22.75 9.57
C PRO A 56 4.32 -23.45 8.23
N ASP A 57 3.72 -24.64 8.25
CA ASP A 57 3.47 -25.48 7.06
C ASP A 57 2.01 -25.40 6.58
N GLN A 58 1.32 -24.31 6.92
CA GLN A 58 -0.07 -24.08 6.55
C GLN A 58 -0.18 -22.84 5.65
N SER A 59 -1.32 -22.77 4.98
CA SER A 59 -1.66 -21.70 4.05
C SER A 59 -2.97 -21.04 4.46
N LEU A 60 -3.20 -19.83 3.98
CA LEU A 60 -4.45 -19.10 4.18
C LEU A 60 -5.13 -18.89 2.82
N THR A 61 -6.44 -19.07 2.78
CA THR A 61 -7.29 -18.85 1.61
C THR A 61 -8.26 -17.71 1.89
N LEU A 62 -8.65 -16.96 0.87
CA LEU A 62 -9.72 -15.96 0.92
C LEU A 62 -10.87 -16.40 0.02
N GLU A 63 -12.11 -16.27 0.48
CA GLU A 63 -13.35 -16.56 -0.28
C GLU A 63 -13.47 -17.97 -0.89
N LEU A 64 -12.60 -18.91 -0.47
CA LEU A 64 -12.60 -20.29 -0.98
C LEU A 64 -13.45 -21.23 -0.11
N HIS A 65 -13.14 -21.28 1.19
CA HIS A 65 -13.84 -22.14 2.15
C HIS A 65 -14.76 -21.38 3.10
N ASP A 66 -14.46 -20.10 3.32
CA ASP A 66 -15.19 -19.06 4.05
C ASP A 66 -14.53 -17.71 3.70
N ASP A 67 -14.92 -16.59 4.34
CA ASP A 67 -14.28 -15.27 4.11
C ASP A 67 -12.74 -15.39 4.21
N VAL A 68 -12.26 -16.08 5.26
CA VAL A 68 -10.87 -16.44 5.50
C VAL A 68 -10.83 -17.90 5.96
N ALA A 69 -9.85 -18.69 5.52
CA ALA A 69 -9.68 -20.04 6.08
C ALA A 69 -8.22 -20.46 6.14
N TRP A 70 -7.87 -21.22 7.18
CA TRP A 70 -6.61 -21.93 7.24
C TRP A 70 -6.77 -23.28 6.54
N ASP A 71 -5.80 -23.58 5.70
CA ASP A 71 -5.77 -24.76 4.86
C ASP A 71 -4.45 -25.51 5.04
N HIS A 72 -4.54 -26.83 5.09
CA HIS A 72 -3.39 -27.72 5.02
C HIS A 72 -3.60 -28.75 3.90
N ALA A 73 -2.76 -28.67 2.87
CA ALA A 73 -2.78 -29.57 1.71
C ALA A 73 -4.16 -29.65 1.01
N GLY A 74 -4.81 -28.50 0.80
CA GLY A 74 -6.10 -28.37 0.11
C GLY A 74 -7.32 -28.70 0.99
N HIS A 75 -7.11 -28.93 2.28
CA HIS A 75 -8.18 -29.23 3.23
C HIS A 75 -8.31 -28.10 4.27
N PRO A 76 -9.52 -27.52 4.43
CA PRO A 76 -9.74 -26.49 5.44
C PRO A 76 -9.67 -27.13 6.82
N ILE A 77 -8.73 -26.65 7.63
CA ILE A 77 -8.61 -27.03 9.05
C ILE A 77 -9.35 -26.04 9.95
N GLU A 78 -9.57 -24.82 9.46
CA GLU A 78 -10.31 -23.78 10.17
C GLU A 78 -10.94 -22.81 9.18
N ARG A 79 -12.22 -22.54 9.36
CA ARG A 79 -13.02 -21.60 8.57
C ARG A 79 -13.35 -20.40 9.44
N ILE A 80 -13.06 -19.21 8.94
CA ILE A 80 -13.19 -17.95 9.67
C ILE A 80 -14.18 -17.07 8.91
N GLN A 81 -15.35 -16.88 9.51
CA GLN A 81 -16.34 -15.91 9.04
C GLN A 81 -16.08 -14.58 9.77
N VAL A 82 -15.86 -13.50 9.02
CA VAL A 82 -15.55 -12.18 9.56
C VAL A 82 -16.74 -11.25 9.40
N LYS A 83 -17.17 -10.61 10.50
CA LYS A 83 -18.28 -9.65 10.53
C LYS A 83 -17.82 -8.28 11.01
N HIS A 84 -17.86 -7.30 10.12
CA HIS A 84 -17.52 -5.90 10.44
C HIS A 84 -18.79 -5.07 10.67
N HIS A 85 -18.86 -4.41 11.82
CA HIS A 85 -19.92 -3.47 12.18
C HIS A 85 -19.35 -2.05 12.25
N LEU A 86 -19.99 -1.11 11.55
CA LEU A 86 -19.63 0.32 11.61
C LEU A 86 -19.88 0.93 13.00
N ASN A 87 -20.91 0.45 13.71
CA ASN A 87 -21.23 0.88 15.08
C ASN A 87 -20.79 -0.21 16.08
N ARG A 88 -19.69 0.05 16.83
CA ARG A 88 -19.15 -0.87 17.85
C ARG A 88 -20.10 -1.20 19.01
N GLN A 89 -21.21 -0.46 19.17
CA GLN A 89 -22.19 -0.68 20.25
C GLN A 89 -23.14 -1.87 20.03
N ALA A 90 -23.03 -2.59 18.91
CA ALA A 90 -23.83 -3.80 18.69
C ALA A 90 -23.43 -4.90 19.69
N SER A 91 -24.41 -5.39 20.45
CA SER A 91 -24.26 -6.54 21.35
C SER A 91 -24.66 -7.82 20.62
N LEU A 92 -23.78 -8.81 20.60
CA LEU A 92 -24.04 -10.12 20.01
C LEU A 92 -24.82 -10.97 21.02
N THR A 93 -26.15 -10.98 20.87
CA THR A 93 -27.08 -11.79 21.68
C THR A 93 -27.33 -13.15 21.03
N ASP A 94 -27.89 -14.09 21.78
CA ASP A 94 -28.21 -15.43 21.27
C ASP A 94 -29.25 -15.41 20.15
N ALA A 95 -30.07 -14.36 20.06
CA ALA A 95 -31.05 -14.17 18.99
C ALA A 95 -30.51 -13.36 17.79
N SER A 96 -29.21 -13.04 17.78
CA SER A 96 -28.58 -12.21 16.75
C SER A 96 -28.72 -12.83 15.36
N PRO A 97 -29.25 -12.09 14.36
CA PRO A 97 -29.30 -12.56 12.98
C PRO A 97 -27.94 -12.95 12.41
N ASP A 98 -26.86 -12.29 12.82
CA ASP A 98 -25.53 -12.58 12.30
C ASP A 98 -24.99 -13.90 12.82
N VAL A 99 -25.28 -14.26 14.07
CA VAL A 99 -24.95 -15.58 14.63
C VAL A 99 -25.71 -16.66 13.85
N TRP A 100 -27.04 -16.55 13.77
CA TRP A 100 -27.86 -17.57 13.12
C TRP A 100 -27.57 -17.71 11.63
N ARG A 101 -27.32 -16.61 10.91
CA ARG A 101 -26.93 -16.66 9.50
C ARG A 101 -25.58 -17.37 9.33
N THR A 102 -24.61 -17.09 10.19
CA THR A 102 -23.29 -17.74 10.16
C THR A 102 -23.40 -19.24 10.47
N LEU A 103 -24.13 -19.61 11.52
CA LEU A 103 -24.38 -21.02 11.85
C LEU A 103 -25.06 -21.75 10.69
N LYS A 104 -26.01 -21.10 10.01
CA LYS A 104 -26.66 -21.68 8.84
C LYS A 104 -25.68 -21.95 7.71
N VAL A 105 -24.84 -20.98 7.35
CA VAL A 105 -23.83 -21.14 6.30
C VAL A 105 -22.91 -22.31 6.64
N TRP A 106 -22.47 -22.44 7.89
CA TRP A 106 -21.65 -23.57 8.29
C TRP A 106 -22.41 -24.89 8.31
N MET A 107 -23.69 -24.93 8.67
CA MET A 107 -24.50 -26.14 8.53
C MET A 107 -24.72 -26.56 7.07
N ASP A 108 -24.72 -25.61 6.14
CA ASP A 108 -24.86 -25.86 4.70
C ASP A 108 -23.54 -26.33 4.05
N THR A 109 -22.40 -25.83 4.55
CA THR A 109 -21.09 -25.96 3.87
C THR A 109 -20.06 -26.79 4.61
N ALA A 110 -20.21 -26.98 5.93
CA ALA A 110 -19.40 -27.88 6.73
C ALA A 110 -20.23 -29.12 7.05
N SER A 111 -19.58 -30.28 7.20
CA SER A 111 -20.25 -31.49 7.71
C SER A 111 -20.50 -31.32 9.22
N PRO A 112 -21.74 -31.03 9.67
CA PRO A 112 -21.97 -30.63 11.06
C PRO A 112 -21.67 -31.78 12.03
N ALA A 113 -21.94 -33.01 11.58
CA ALA A 113 -21.75 -34.25 12.30
C ALA A 113 -20.30 -34.78 12.28
N ASP A 114 -19.38 -34.18 11.52
CA ASP A 114 -17.99 -34.65 11.45
C ASP A 114 -17.15 -34.12 12.63
N PRO A 115 -16.72 -34.97 13.58
CA PRO A 115 -15.90 -34.54 14.72
C PRO A 115 -14.48 -34.13 14.32
N ASN A 116 -14.00 -34.57 13.14
CA ASN A 116 -12.70 -34.20 12.60
C ASN A 116 -12.78 -33.06 11.58
N GLY A 117 -13.97 -32.47 11.41
CA GLY A 117 -14.18 -31.34 10.51
C GLY A 117 -13.46 -30.08 10.98
N ALA A 118 -13.40 -29.07 10.10
CA ALA A 118 -12.76 -27.80 10.37
C ALA A 118 -13.31 -27.11 11.63
N LEU A 119 -12.44 -26.41 12.35
CA LEU A 119 -12.85 -25.44 13.35
C LEU A 119 -13.63 -24.30 12.67
N LEU A 120 -14.68 -23.79 13.30
CA LEU A 120 -15.58 -22.77 12.76
C LEU A 120 -15.49 -21.52 13.63
N VAL A 121 -14.93 -20.44 13.13
CA VAL A 121 -14.61 -19.25 13.92
C VAL A 121 -15.37 -18.05 13.41
N LEU A 122 -16.17 -17.46 14.29
CA LEU A 122 -16.81 -16.16 14.03
C LEU A 122 -15.92 -15.06 14.60
N VAL A 123 -15.34 -14.26 13.71
CA VAL A 123 -14.63 -13.03 14.05
C VAL A 123 -15.60 -11.87 13.92
N THR A 124 -15.73 -11.05 14.95
CA THR A 124 -16.63 -9.89 14.89
C THR A 124 -16.13 -8.70 15.70
N THR A 125 -16.42 -7.50 15.20
CA THR A 125 -16.19 -6.25 15.94
C THR A 125 -17.24 -5.98 17.02
N ALA A 126 -18.40 -6.66 16.95
CA ALA A 126 -19.42 -6.62 17.99
C ALA A 126 -18.93 -7.35 19.25
N THR A 127 -19.42 -6.98 20.43
CA THR A 127 -19.09 -7.66 21.68
C THR A 127 -20.24 -8.58 22.09
N ALA A 128 -19.94 -9.82 22.45
CA ALA A 128 -20.92 -10.78 22.96
C ALA A 128 -21.44 -10.37 24.35
N ALA A 129 -22.76 -10.42 24.51
CA ALA A 129 -23.40 -10.16 25.79
C ALA A 129 -22.91 -11.16 26.85
N THR A 130 -22.64 -10.69 28.08
CA THR A 130 -22.19 -11.56 29.16
C THR A 130 -23.17 -12.69 29.43
N GLY A 131 -22.70 -13.94 29.42
CA GLY A 131 -23.51 -15.12 29.65
C GLY A 131 -24.30 -15.60 28.42
N SER A 132 -24.12 -14.97 27.26
CA SER A 132 -24.63 -15.49 25.99
C SER A 132 -23.83 -16.70 25.52
N ALA A 133 -24.42 -17.52 24.65
CA ALA A 133 -23.74 -18.64 24.00
C ALA A 133 -22.46 -18.17 23.29
N ALA A 134 -22.51 -17.03 22.59
CA ALA A 134 -21.34 -16.48 21.92
C ALA A 134 -20.21 -16.11 22.89
N SER A 135 -20.53 -15.58 24.08
CA SER A 135 -19.52 -15.26 25.09
C SER A 135 -18.89 -16.52 25.71
N ILE A 136 -19.67 -17.60 25.84
CA ILE A 136 -19.23 -18.89 26.38
C ILE A 136 -18.41 -19.66 25.34
N LEU A 137 -18.62 -19.44 24.05
CA LEU A 137 -17.89 -20.09 22.96
C LEU A 137 -16.54 -19.41 22.63
N ARG A 138 -16.09 -18.44 23.43
CA ARG A 138 -14.73 -17.88 23.29
C ARG A 138 -13.67 -18.95 23.54
N PRO A 139 -12.51 -18.90 22.85
CA PRO A 139 -11.42 -19.85 23.07
C PRO A 139 -10.60 -19.50 24.32
N ASP A 140 -11.26 -19.36 25.47
CA ASP A 140 -10.64 -19.10 26.76
C ASP A 140 -10.88 -20.25 27.77
N GLN A 141 -10.32 -20.14 28.98
CA GLN A 141 -10.43 -21.20 29.99
C GLN A 141 -11.87 -21.43 30.51
N GLY A 142 -12.80 -20.51 30.24
CA GLY A 142 -14.20 -20.60 30.68
C GLY A 142 -15.13 -21.24 29.64
N ARG A 143 -14.60 -21.75 28.53
CA ARG A 143 -15.39 -22.35 27.45
C ARG A 143 -16.17 -23.58 27.92
N ASP A 144 -17.48 -23.56 27.70
CA ASP A 144 -18.39 -24.68 27.99
C ASP A 144 -19.35 -24.88 26.82
N GLU A 145 -19.05 -25.88 25.98
CA GLU A 145 -19.83 -26.10 24.76
C GLU A 145 -21.24 -26.62 25.06
N SER A 146 -21.42 -27.33 26.18
CA SER A 146 -22.71 -27.87 26.59
C SER A 146 -23.64 -26.76 27.07
N ALA A 147 -23.13 -25.82 27.87
CA ALA A 147 -23.89 -24.66 28.32
C ALA A 147 -24.26 -23.74 27.14
N ALA A 148 -23.32 -23.50 26.22
CA ALA A 148 -23.59 -22.73 25.01
C ALA A 148 -24.65 -23.40 24.12
N LEU A 149 -24.57 -24.72 23.94
CA LEU A 149 -25.56 -25.49 23.19
C LEU A 149 -26.96 -25.36 23.82
N ALA A 150 -27.08 -25.46 25.15
CA ALA A 150 -28.35 -25.33 25.83
C ALA A 150 -29.00 -23.95 25.57
N LEU A 151 -28.21 -22.87 25.59
CA LEU A 151 -28.67 -21.52 25.27
C LEU A 151 -29.10 -21.37 23.80
N LEU A 152 -28.33 -21.95 22.87
CA LEU A 152 -28.67 -21.94 21.44
C LEU A 152 -29.95 -22.72 21.17
N VAL A 153 -30.15 -23.89 21.79
CA VAL A 153 -31.39 -24.67 21.66
C VAL A 153 -32.58 -23.91 22.25
N ALA A 154 -32.44 -23.37 23.46
CA ALA A 154 -33.50 -22.58 24.08
C ALA A 154 -33.89 -21.37 23.19
N THR A 155 -32.90 -20.69 22.61
CA THR A 155 -33.16 -19.58 21.69
C THR A 155 -33.76 -20.04 20.36
N ALA A 156 -33.32 -21.20 19.84
CA ALA A 156 -33.86 -21.80 18.65
C ALA A 156 -35.37 -22.07 18.77
N GLU A 157 -35.82 -22.52 19.95
CA GLU A 157 -37.22 -22.85 20.24
C GLU A 157 -38.07 -21.62 20.58
N THR A 158 -37.52 -20.63 21.27
CA THR A 158 -38.29 -19.51 21.85
C THR A 158 -38.30 -18.23 21.01
N SER A 159 -37.30 -18.03 20.15
CA SER A 159 -37.19 -16.80 19.36
C SER A 159 -38.33 -16.67 18.33
N ALA A 160 -38.95 -15.49 18.27
CA ALA A 160 -39.97 -15.15 17.28
C ALA A 160 -39.39 -14.43 16.04
N ASN A 161 -38.07 -14.29 15.94
CA ASN A 161 -37.43 -13.56 14.85
C ASN A 161 -37.50 -14.36 13.54
N GLN A 162 -38.28 -13.87 12.59
CA GLN A 162 -38.52 -14.50 11.29
C GLN A 162 -37.27 -14.53 10.41
N ALA A 163 -36.37 -13.55 10.52
CA ALA A 163 -35.13 -13.52 9.74
C ALA A 163 -34.18 -14.67 10.08
N THR A 164 -34.31 -15.25 11.28
CA THR A 164 -33.47 -16.37 11.77
C THR A 164 -34.18 -17.71 11.75
N ALA A 165 -35.48 -17.75 11.45
CA ALA A 165 -36.29 -18.96 11.53
C ALA A 165 -35.72 -20.12 10.68
N PRO A 166 -35.32 -19.93 9.41
CA PRO A 166 -34.77 -21.03 8.59
C PRO A 166 -33.50 -21.65 9.19
N ALA A 167 -32.64 -20.81 9.77
CA ALA A 167 -31.41 -21.27 10.43
C ALA A 167 -31.71 -22.06 11.70
N ARG A 168 -32.64 -21.58 12.53
CA ARG A 168 -33.06 -22.25 13.77
C ARG A 168 -33.74 -23.58 13.50
N GLU A 169 -34.62 -23.64 12.51
CA GLU A 169 -35.29 -24.88 12.09
C GLU A 169 -34.27 -25.93 11.60
N GLN A 170 -33.31 -25.53 10.77
CA GLN A 170 -32.24 -26.41 10.31
C GLN A 170 -31.38 -26.91 11.49
N PHE A 171 -31.05 -26.03 12.45
CA PHE A 171 -30.30 -26.40 13.65
C PHE A 171 -31.08 -27.40 14.52
N LEU A 172 -32.38 -27.21 14.72
CA LEU A 172 -33.23 -28.13 15.50
C LEU A 172 -33.50 -29.46 14.78
N ALA A 173 -33.38 -29.50 13.45
CA ALA A 173 -33.50 -30.72 12.67
C ALA A 173 -32.27 -31.64 12.81
N LEU A 174 -31.12 -31.12 13.26
CA LEU A 174 -29.95 -31.93 13.60
C LEU A 174 -30.24 -32.81 14.83
N SER A 175 -29.67 -34.02 14.85
CA SER A 175 -29.74 -34.86 16.04
C SER A 175 -29.04 -34.20 17.23
N SER A 176 -29.36 -34.60 18.46
CA SER A 176 -28.69 -34.04 19.64
C SER A 176 -27.18 -34.24 19.61
N ALA A 177 -26.73 -35.42 19.17
CA ALA A 177 -25.31 -35.72 19.01
C ALA A 177 -24.64 -34.84 17.93
N ASP A 178 -25.31 -34.61 16.79
CA ASP A 178 -24.76 -33.76 15.73
C ASP A 178 -24.68 -32.29 16.16
N ARG A 179 -25.63 -31.81 16.97
CA ARG A 179 -25.58 -30.45 17.54
C ARG A 179 -24.42 -30.29 18.52
N GLU A 180 -24.16 -31.29 19.37
CA GLU A 180 -23.01 -31.31 20.27
C GLU A 180 -21.69 -31.24 19.48
N VAL A 181 -21.54 -32.10 18.47
CA VAL A 181 -20.35 -32.10 17.61
C VAL A 181 -20.20 -30.76 16.88
N PHE A 182 -21.28 -30.23 16.31
CA PHE A 182 -21.24 -28.96 15.58
C PHE A 182 -20.82 -27.79 16.49
N VAL A 183 -21.47 -27.61 17.64
CA VAL A 183 -21.16 -26.52 18.58
C VAL A 183 -19.76 -26.69 19.17
N SER A 184 -19.27 -27.92 19.34
CA SER A 184 -17.91 -28.16 19.84
C SER A 184 -16.82 -27.56 18.94
N LYS A 185 -17.11 -27.40 17.64
CA LYS A 185 -16.21 -26.79 16.65
C LYS A 185 -16.40 -25.28 16.51
N VAL A 186 -17.45 -24.69 17.07
CA VAL A 186 -17.72 -23.25 16.96
C VAL A 186 -16.91 -22.48 18.00
N GLN A 187 -16.19 -21.46 17.56
CA GLN A 187 -15.54 -20.47 18.42
C GLN A 187 -15.96 -19.06 18.03
N VAL A 188 -15.97 -18.16 19.00
CA VAL A 188 -16.28 -16.74 18.78
C VAL A 188 -15.12 -15.87 19.24
N LEU A 189 -14.59 -15.07 18.33
CA LEU A 189 -13.63 -14.01 18.57
C LEU A 189 -14.37 -12.68 18.42
N ASP A 190 -14.97 -12.21 19.51
CA ASP A 190 -15.72 -10.95 19.54
C ASP A 190 -14.83 -9.77 19.97
N GLY A 191 -15.38 -8.55 19.90
CA GLY A 191 -14.69 -7.33 20.30
C GLY A 191 -13.40 -7.06 19.52
N GLN A 192 -13.30 -7.60 18.29
CA GLN A 192 -12.10 -7.46 17.49
C GLN A 192 -11.93 -6.02 16.96
N PRO A 193 -10.69 -5.60 16.67
CA PRO A 193 -10.41 -4.26 16.14
C PRO A 193 -11.18 -3.99 14.84
N GLY A 194 -11.59 -2.74 14.63
CA GLY A 194 -12.25 -2.34 13.39
C GLY A 194 -11.26 -2.12 12.24
N VAL A 195 -11.78 -1.85 11.04
CA VAL A 195 -10.95 -1.63 9.84
C VAL A 195 -9.92 -0.50 10.01
N THR A 196 -10.24 0.53 10.77
CA THR A 196 -9.35 1.67 11.05
C THR A 196 -8.23 1.35 12.03
N ASP A 197 -8.35 0.26 12.79
CA ASP A 197 -7.41 -0.11 13.85
C ASP A 197 -6.38 -1.15 13.38
N LEU A 198 -6.53 -1.68 12.16
CA LEU A 198 -5.71 -2.78 11.64
C LEU A 198 -4.23 -2.41 11.51
N ASP A 199 -3.90 -1.18 11.11
CA ASP A 199 -2.52 -0.71 11.03
C ASP A 199 -1.79 -0.79 12.37
N ALA A 200 -2.45 -0.38 13.44
CA ALA A 200 -1.89 -0.49 14.79
C ALA A 200 -1.69 -1.95 15.22
N GLN A 201 -2.59 -2.85 14.80
CA GLN A 201 -2.47 -4.28 15.05
C GLN A 201 -1.30 -4.90 14.28
N LEU A 202 -1.14 -4.56 12.99
CA LEU A 202 0.00 -4.99 12.19
C LEU A 202 1.31 -4.53 12.81
N ARG A 203 1.39 -3.27 13.24
CA ARG A 203 2.58 -2.75 13.95
C ARG A 203 2.96 -3.59 15.15
N GLN A 204 1.97 -3.97 15.96
CA GLN A 204 2.20 -4.79 17.13
C GLN A 204 2.76 -6.17 16.75
N GLN A 205 2.21 -6.81 15.71
CA GLN A 205 2.69 -8.13 15.26
C GLN A 205 4.08 -8.05 14.60
N LEU A 206 4.38 -6.93 13.95
CA LEU A 206 5.62 -6.72 13.19
C LEU A 206 6.71 -6.02 14.00
N TRP A 207 6.50 -5.78 15.30
CA TRP A 207 7.42 -5.04 16.18
C TRP A 207 8.90 -5.41 16.01
N LEU A 208 9.23 -6.71 15.87
CA LEU A 208 10.62 -7.18 15.72
C LEU A 208 11.20 -6.98 14.31
N SER A 209 10.35 -6.79 13.32
CA SER A 209 10.75 -6.59 11.92
C SER A 209 10.70 -5.12 11.50
N LEU A 210 9.99 -4.28 12.24
CA LEU A 210 9.86 -2.87 11.94
C LEU A 210 11.20 -2.13 12.11
N PRO A 211 11.56 -1.26 11.16
CA PRO A 211 12.60 -0.27 11.38
C PRO A 211 12.34 0.56 12.64
N SER A 212 13.39 0.95 13.35
CA SER A 212 13.26 1.75 14.59
C SER A 212 12.88 3.20 14.35
N ASP A 213 13.11 3.72 13.14
CA ASP A 213 12.67 5.05 12.72
C ASP A 213 11.20 5.03 12.29
N GLU A 214 10.41 6.05 12.67
CA GLU A 214 8.97 6.12 12.43
C GLU A 214 8.65 6.27 10.92
N GLY A 215 9.42 7.09 10.19
CA GLY A 215 9.24 7.29 8.74
C GLY A 215 9.54 6.02 7.95
N HIS A 216 10.60 5.31 8.36
CA HIS A 216 10.94 4.00 7.83
C HIS A 216 9.87 2.96 8.16
N ALA A 217 9.36 2.94 9.40
CA ALA A 217 8.31 2.03 9.83
C ALA A 217 7.00 2.25 9.05
N ASN A 218 6.62 3.50 8.79
CA ASN A 218 5.47 3.85 7.95
C ASN A 218 5.65 3.27 6.54
N THR A 219 6.82 3.52 5.92
CA THR A 219 7.10 3.03 4.57
C THR A 219 7.15 1.51 4.50
N TYR A 220 7.70 0.86 5.53
CA TYR A 220 7.69 -0.60 5.63
C TYR A 220 6.25 -1.14 5.60
N LEU A 221 5.34 -0.54 6.38
CA LEU A 221 3.93 -0.95 6.41
C LEU A 221 3.21 -0.70 5.09
N ASP A 222 3.47 0.46 4.44
CA ASP A 222 2.93 0.75 3.10
C ASP A 222 3.31 -0.34 2.10
N LEU A 223 4.57 -0.78 2.12
CA LEU A 223 5.07 -1.85 1.24
C LEU A 223 4.44 -3.21 1.56
N VAL A 224 4.24 -3.52 2.85
CA VAL A 224 3.53 -4.74 3.28
C VAL A 224 2.06 -4.71 2.80
N TRP A 225 1.38 -3.58 2.93
CA TRP A 225 0.01 -3.43 2.46
C TRP A 225 -0.10 -3.48 0.95
N ARG A 226 0.83 -2.85 0.22
CA ARG A 226 0.90 -2.92 -1.25
C ARG A 226 1.07 -4.37 -1.72
N TRP A 227 1.99 -5.11 -1.09
CA TRP A 227 2.19 -6.52 -1.38
C TRP A 227 0.93 -7.34 -1.10
N TRP A 228 0.32 -7.16 0.08
CA TRP A 228 -0.91 -7.87 0.44
C TRP A 228 -2.07 -7.57 -0.50
N ALA A 229 -2.22 -6.31 -0.93
CA ALA A 229 -3.24 -5.94 -1.91
C ALA A 229 -3.09 -6.75 -3.21
N SER A 230 -1.86 -6.88 -3.72
CA SER A 230 -1.57 -7.71 -4.91
C SER A 230 -1.89 -9.20 -4.66
N VAL A 231 -1.45 -9.76 -3.53
CA VAL A 231 -1.72 -11.18 -3.19
C VAL A 231 -3.22 -11.43 -3.02
N SER A 232 -3.94 -10.53 -2.37
CA SER A 232 -5.38 -10.64 -2.18
C SER A 232 -6.14 -10.56 -3.50
N LEU A 233 -5.70 -9.73 -4.45
CA LEU A 233 -6.27 -9.67 -5.78
C LEU A 233 -6.06 -10.99 -6.53
N ASP A 234 -4.87 -11.58 -6.46
CA ASP A 234 -4.59 -12.89 -7.07
C ASP A 234 -5.48 -14.00 -6.47
N LEU A 235 -5.71 -13.96 -5.16
CA LEU A 235 -6.59 -14.92 -4.47
C LEU A 235 -8.06 -14.77 -4.92
N LEU A 236 -8.57 -13.53 -4.91
CA LEU A 236 -9.96 -13.24 -5.27
C LEU A 236 -10.26 -13.46 -6.76
N THR A 237 -9.26 -13.30 -7.63
CA THR A 237 -9.38 -13.57 -9.07
C THR A 237 -9.12 -15.04 -9.43
N GLY A 238 -8.69 -15.86 -8.46
CA GLY A 238 -8.38 -17.28 -8.67
C GLY A 238 -7.07 -17.53 -9.43
N VAL A 239 -6.19 -16.52 -9.56
CA VAL A 239 -4.83 -16.68 -10.09
C VAL A 239 -4.00 -17.59 -9.18
N ARG A 240 -4.24 -17.51 -7.87
CA ARG A 240 -3.72 -18.44 -6.87
C ARG A 240 -4.83 -18.87 -5.90
N ALA A 241 -4.69 -20.05 -5.29
CA ALA A 241 -5.71 -20.59 -4.39
C ALA A 241 -5.49 -20.23 -2.91
N SER A 242 -4.22 -20.10 -2.49
CA SER A 242 -3.83 -19.81 -1.11
C SER A 242 -2.51 -19.04 -1.06
N VAL A 243 -2.15 -18.57 0.14
CA VAL A 243 -0.86 -17.94 0.47
C VAL A 243 -0.23 -18.69 1.64
N ASP A 244 1.02 -19.12 1.46
CA ASP A 244 1.73 -19.90 2.47
C ASP A 244 2.35 -19.00 3.55
N VAL A 245 2.37 -19.48 4.79
CA VAL A 245 3.04 -18.75 5.89
C VAL A 245 4.52 -18.50 5.59
N GLN A 246 5.18 -19.45 4.93
CA GLN A 246 6.59 -19.30 4.56
C GLN A 246 6.80 -18.21 3.49
N GLU A 247 5.88 -18.07 2.54
CA GLU A 247 5.88 -16.98 1.55
C GLU A 247 5.79 -15.63 2.26
N VAL A 248 4.81 -15.46 3.16
CA VAL A 248 4.64 -14.24 3.96
C VAL A 248 5.94 -13.88 4.70
N ARG A 249 6.56 -14.86 5.37
CA ARG A 249 7.81 -14.64 6.11
C ARG A 249 8.95 -14.20 5.21
N GLN A 250 9.09 -14.80 4.04
CA GLN A 250 10.12 -14.42 3.07
C GLN A 250 9.89 -13.01 2.53
N GLN A 251 8.64 -12.65 2.24
CA GLN A 251 8.28 -11.32 1.75
C GLN A 251 8.55 -10.25 2.80
N LEU A 252 8.14 -10.46 4.06
CA LEU A 252 8.45 -9.54 5.15
C LEU A 252 9.96 -9.37 5.37
N ALA A 253 10.73 -10.45 5.27
CA ALA A 253 12.18 -10.38 5.37
C ALA A 253 12.80 -9.59 4.20
N GLY A 254 12.34 -9.82 2.97
CA GLY A 254 12.76 -9.06 1.79
C GLY A 254 12.44 -7.58 1.91
N ILE A 255 11.25 -7.24 2.40
CA ILE A 255 10.86 -5.84 2.66
C ILE A 255 11.78 -5.21 3.70
N ARG A 256 12.04 -5.91 4.80
CA ARG A 256 12.95 -5.42 5.86
C ARG A 256 14.36 -5.17 5.33
N ASP A 257 14.85 -6.03 4.44
CA ASP A 257 16.20 -5.94 3.87
C ASP A 257 16.38 -4.69 2.98
N MET A 258 15.29 -4.03 2.55
CA MET A 258 15.35 -2.73 1.87
C MET A 258 15.71 -1.56 2.80
N PHE A 259 15.53 -1.73 4.11
CA PHE A 259 15.80 -0.68 5.12
C PHE A 259 17.14 -0.84 5.83
N GLN A 260 18.01 -1.73 5.33
CA GLN A 260 19.37 -1.85 5.84
C GLN A 260 20.19 -0.60 5.49
N ALA A 261 21.22 -0.31 6.28
CA ALA A 261 22.03 0.90 6.13
C ALA A 261 22.72 1.03 4.76
N ASP A 262 22.88 -0.07 4.04
CA ASP A 262 23.52 -0.14 2.72
C ASP A 262 22.52 -0.27 1.56
N ASN A 263 21.21 -0.13 1.82
CA ASN A 263 20.14 -0.26 0.83
C ASN A 263 19.04 0.80 1.01
N LEU A 264 18.17 0.93 0.00
CA LEU A 264 16.99 1.80 0.00
C LEU A 264 15.82 1.11 -0.72
N PRO A 265 14.55 1.38 -0.34
CA PRO A 265 13.40 0.88 -1.08
C PRO A 265 13.16 1.70 -2.35
N THR A 266 12.85 1.03 -3.46
CA THR A 266 12.27 1.69 -4.65
C THR A 266 10.78 1.89 -4.41
N LEU A 267 10.32 3.14 -4.58
CA LEU A 267 8.96 3.57 -4.30
C LEU A 267 8.23 4.03 -5.56
N VAL A 268 8.95 4.22 -6.65
CA VAL A 268 8.41 4.60 -7.96
C VAL A 268 8.73 3.48 -8.95
N GLU A 269 7.82 2.52 -9.06
CA GLU A 269 7.95 1.42 -10.01
C GLU A 269 7.71 1.90 -11.44
N LEU A 270 8.33 1.23 -12.41
CA LEU A 270 8.12 1.56 -13.83
C LEU A 270 6.66 1.34 -14.25
N GLU A 271 6.03 0.30 -13.70
CA GLU A 271 4.63 -0.07 -13.97
C GLU A 271 3.63 1.00 -13.50
N ASP A 272 4.02 1.85 -12.55
CA ASP A 272 3.19 2.93 -12.02
C ASP A 272 3.28 4.22 -12.87
N VAL A 273 4.15 4.26 -13.90
CA VAL A 273 4.41 5.47 -14.69
C VAL A 273 3.63 5.44 -16.01
N ASP A 274 2.78 6.44 -16.22
CA ASP A 274 2.22 6.75 -17.54
C ASP A 274 3.31 7.44 -18.39
N GLU A 275 3.90 6.68 -19.31
CA GLU A 275 5.01 7.14 -20.14
C GLU A 275 4.62 8.34 -21.02
N ASP A 276 3.45 8.31 -21.66
CA ASP A 276 3.06 9.37 -22.58
C ASP A 276 2.79 10.68 -21.83
N ALA A 277 2.05 10.61 -20.72
CA ALA A 277 1.81 11.79 -19.88
C ALA A 277 3.12 12.36 -19.31
N THR A 278 4.06 11.47 -18.93
CA THR A 278 5.37 11.88 -18.38
C THR A 278 6.24 12.56 -19.43
N VAL A 279 6.24 12.04 -20.66
CA VAL A 279 7.00 12.62 -21.78
C VAL A 279 6.50 14.03 -22.10
N ASP A 280 5.18 14.20 -22.21
CA ASP A 280 4.57 15.49 -22.49
C ASP A 280 4.86 16.53 -21.40
N LEU A 281 4.89 16.10 -20.12
CA LEU A 281 5.16 16.99 -18.99
C LEU A 281 6.60 17.54 -18.97
N HIS A 282 7.56 16.80 -19.52
CA HIS A 282 8.99 17.10 -19.36
C HIS A 282 9.70 17.46 -20.68
N VAL A 283 8.98 17.55 -21.80
CA VAL A 283 9.56 17.76 -23.15
C VAL A 283 10.40 19.04 -23.28
N ASP A 284 10.06 20.10 -22.56
CA ASP A 284 10.76 21.40 -22.63
C ASP A 284 11.82 21.59 -21.52
N ARG A 285 12.20 20.51 -20.84
CA ARG A 285 13.23 20.57 -19.79
C ARG A 285 14.62 20.79 -20.39
N PRO A 286 15.51 21.61 -19.78
CA PRO A 286 16.88 21.81 -20.24
C PRO A 286 17.65 20.52 -20.57
N PHE A 287 17.52 19.45 -19.78
CA PHE A 287 18.21 18.18 -20.08
C PHE A 287 17.70 17.54 -21.40
N VAL A 288 16.42 17.70 -21.73
CA VAL A 288 15.82 17.21 -22.98
C VAL A 288 16.40 17.98 -24.16
N HIS A 289 16.56 19.30 -24.05
CA HIS A 289 17.27 20.10 -25.07
C HIS A 289 18.73 19.64 -25.24
N GLN A 290 19.43 19.33 -24.13
CA GLN A 290 20.79 18.78 -24.22
C GLN A 290 20.84 17.47 -25.01
N MET A 291 19.84 16.60 -24.84
CA MET A 291 19.75 15.34 -25.58
C MET A 291 19.47 15.54 -27.08
N HIS A 292 18.79 16.62 -27.45
CA HIS A 292 18.62 17.01 -28.85
C HIS A 292 19.93 17.49 -29.48
N TRP A 293 20.77 18.25 -28.74
CA TRP A 293 22.08 18.70 -29.25
C TRP A 293 23.00 17.54 -29.62
N VAL A 294 22.94 16.45 -28.84
CA VAL A 294 23.68 15.21 -29.14
C VAL A 294 22.86 14.21 -29.97
N ARG A 295 21.78 14.67 -30.61
CA ARG A 295 20.95 13.91 -31.57
C ARG A 295 20.51 12.53 -31.06
N VAL A 296 20.05 12.47 -29.81
CA VAL A 296 19.45 11.25 -29.27
C VAL A 296 18.16 10.93 -30.02
N LYS A 297 17.95 9.66 -30.35
CA LYS A 297 16.70 9.20 -30.99
C LYS A 297 15.54 9.21 -30.00
N ILE A 298 14.33 9.42 -30.52
CA ILE A 298 13.10 9.57 -29.73
C ILE A 298 12.89 8.44 -28.71
N ASP A 299 13.14 7.18 -29.07
CA ASP A 299 12.95 6.05 -28.14
C ASP A 299 13.82 6.18 -26.88
N ASN A 300 15.10 6.50 -27.05
CA ASN A 300 16.02 6.70 -25.91
C ASN A 300 15.74 8.01 -25.17
N LEU A 301 15.17 9.01 -25.85
CA LEU A 301 14.74 10.26 -25.23
C LEU A 301 13.59 10.01 -24.25
N ARG A 302 12.57 9.24 -24.69
CA ARG A 302 11.43 8.88 -23.86
C ARG A 302 11.87 8.09 -22.63
N THR A 303 12.73 7.09 -22.78
CA THR A 303 13.29 6.36 -21.63
C THR A 303 14.06 7.26 -20.68
N ALA A 304 14.84 8.22 -21.18
CA ALA A 304 15.57 9.17 -20.34
C ALA A 304 14.64 10.11 -19.57
N ILE A 305 13.54 10.54 -20.18
CA ILE A 305 12.51 11.35 -19.50
C ILE A 305 11.84 10.54 -18.38
N VAL A 306 11.53 9.26 -18.62
CA VAL A 306 11.01 8.37 -17.58
C VAL A 306 12.02 8.18 -16.45
N ASP A 307 13.29 7.91 -16.75
CA ASP A 307 14.35 7.77 -15.73
C ASP A 307 14.49 9.06 -14.91
N TYR A 308 14.46 10.23 -15.55
CA TYR A 308 14.47 11.54 -14.89
C TYR A 308 13.28 11.70 -13.93
N HIS A 309 12.05 11.52 -14.43
CA HIS A 309 10.84 11.65 -13.64
C HIS A 309 10.87 10.71 -12.43
N ARG A 310 11.22 9.44 -12.66
CA ARG A 310 11.33 8.44 -11.59
C ARG A 310 12.37 8.84 -10.57
N ALA A 311 13.56 9.29 -10.97
CA ALA A 311 14.61 9.69 -10.03
C ALA A 311 14.24 10.93 -9.19
N VAL A 312 13.59 11.92 -9.80
CA VAL A 312 13.10 13.12 -9.10
C VAL A 312 12.01 12.73 -8.09
N THR A 313 10.99 11.99 -8.52
CA THR A 313 9.90 11.54 -7.65
C THR A 313 10.39 10.59 -6.55
N GLN A 314 11.35 9.70 -6.85
CA GLN A 314 12.00 8.83 -5.88
C GLN A 314 12.78 9.64 -4.83
N THR A 315 13.50 10.68 -5.25
CA THR A 315 14.24 11.59 -4.36
C THR A 315 13.28 12.30 -3.41
N THR A 316 12.18 12.86 -3.94
CA THR A 316 11.14 13.52 -3.12
C THR A 316 10.55 12.54 -2.11
N ASN A 317 10.14 11.34 -2.56
CA ASN A 317 9.58 10.33 -1.67
C ASN A 317 10.57 9.91 -0.58
N TRP A 318 11.85 9.75 -0.89
CA TRP A 318 12.86 9.41 0.11
C TRP A 318 13.09 10.51 1.14
N LEU A 319 13.13 11.78 0.72
CA LEU A 319 13.32 12.90 1.63
C LEU A 319 12.09 13.13 2.51
N ASP A 320 10.88 13.09 1.93
CA ASP A 320 9.63 13.30 2.68
C ASP A 320 9.38 12.21 3.73
N ARG A 321 9.91 11.00 3.50
CA ARG A 321 9.79 9.83 4.38
C ARG A 321 11.05 9.60 5.25
N ASP A 322 12.00 10.54 5.24
CA ASP A 322 13.29 10.49 5.97
C ASP A 322 14.14 9.23 5.71
N LEU A 323 14.03 8.65 4.50
CA LEU A 323 14.76 7.43 4.11
C LEU A 323 16.23 7.68 3.76
N ILE A 324 16.54 8.93 3.37
CA ILE A 324 17.89 9.37 3.00
C ILE A 324 18.14 10.79 3.50
N GLY A 325 19.34 11.06 4.00
CA GLY A 325 19.76 12.41 4.37
C GLY A 325 20.22 13.24 3.16
N ILE A 326 19.94 14.54 3.17
CA ILE A 326 20.38 15.48 2.11
C ILE A 326 21.89 15.39 1.85
N ALA A 327 22.71 15.34 2.90
CA ALA A 327 24.17 15.27 2.76
C ALA A 327 24.66 13.97 2.08
N GLU A 328 23.93 12.86 2.24
CA GLU A 328 24.21 11.59 1.56
C GLU A 328 23.89 11.72 0.06
N LEU A 329 22.74 12.31 -0.28
CA LEU A 329 22.34 12.58 -1.66
C LEU A 329 23.32 13.52 -2.38
N GLU A 330 23.70 14.64 -1.75
CA GLU A 330 24.69 15.56 -2.31
C GLU A 330 26.05 14.89 -2.54
N LYS A 331 26.45 13.97 -1.64
CA LYS A 331 27.68 13.20 -1.81
C LYS A 331 27.57 12.29 -3.03
N PHE A 332 26.43 11.62 -3.22
CA PHE A 332 26.17 10.82 -4.40
C PHE A 332 26.22 11.65 -5.68
N GLU A 333 25.58 12.81 -5.72
CA GLU A 333 25.59 13.74 -6.85
C GLU A 333 27.00 14.26 -7.19
N ARG A 334 27.81 14.58 -6.16
CA ARG A 334 29.22 14.95 -6.37
C ARG A 334 30.02 13.80 -7.00
N ASN A 335 29.77 12.55 -6.60
CA ASN A 335 30.44 11.40 -7.20
C ASN A 335 30.01 11.19 -8.66
N LEU A 336 28.72 11.36 -8.99
CA LEU A 336 28.24 11.34 -10.37
C LEU A 336 28.89 12.44 -11.21
N THR A 337 29.04 13.63 -10.63
CA THR A 337 29.68 14.77 -11.27
C THR A 337 31.18 14.53 -11.50
N ASP A 338 31.90 13.91 -10.55
CA ASP A 338 33.31 13.55 -10.71
C ASP A 338 33.52 12.52 -11.82
N GLU A 339 32.67 11.50 -11.87
CA GLU A 339 32.68 10.49 -12.93
C GLU A 339 32.41 11.12 -14.30
N TRP A 340 31.41 12.00 -14.38
CA TRP A 340 31.13 12.76 -15.59
C TRP A 340 32.31 13.63 -15.99
N ARG A 341 32.94 14.35 -15.05
CA ARG A 341 34.06 15.25 -15.33
C ARG A 341 35.23 14.52 -15.97
N ARG A 342 35.54 13.30 -15.50
CA ARG A 342 36.59 12.45 -16.09
C ARG A 342 36.24 12.06 -17.52
N ALA A 343 35.03 11.53 -17.72
CA ALA A 343 34.59 11.09 -19.04
C ALA A 343 34.42 12.25 -20.04
N TYR A 344 34.01 13.42 -19.57
CA TYR A 344 33.96 14.65 -20.35
C TYR A 344 35.37 15.15 -20.71
N GLY A 345 36.32 15.07 -19.78
CA GLY A 345 37.74 15.35 -20.03
C GLY A 345 38.30 14.48 -21.15
N ASP A 346 38.09 13.15 -21.07
CA ASP A 346 38.48 12.21 -22.14
C ASP A 346 37.87 12.63 -23.49
N MET A 347 36.58 12.96 -23.50
CA MET A 347 35.86 13.39 -24.71
C MET A 347 36.45 14.66 -25.32
N MET A 348 36.84 15.64 -24.48
CA MET A 348 37.44 16.89 -24.93
C MET A 348 38.88 16.71 -25.44
N GLU A 349 39.65 15.78 -24.87
CA GLU A 349 41.00 15.43 -25.35
C GLU A 349 40.94 14.73 -26.72
N ASP A 350 39.94 13.88 -26.92
CA ASP A 350 39.72 13.15 -28.16
C ASP A 350 39.05 13.99 -29.27
N LEU A 351 38.58 15.20 -28.97
CA LEU A 351 37.87 16.07 -29.91
C LEU A 351 38.85 16.86 -30.81
N PRO A 352 38.78 16.74 -32.15
CA PRO A 352 39.60 17.55 -33.05
C PRO A 352 39.24 19.05 -32.97
N ASP A 353 40.23 19.93 -33.11
CA ASP A 353 40.03 21.39 -33.11
C ASP A 353 39.07 21.88 -34.22
N ASP A 354 39.01 21.16 -35.34
CA ASP A 354 38.14 21.43 -36.49
C ASP A 354 36.90 20.51 -36.55
N ALA A 355 36.50 19.92 -35.42
CA ALA A 355 35.36 19.02 -35.33
C ALA A 355 34.07 19.68 -35.83
N THR A 356 33.37 18.97 -36.72
CA THR A 356 32.04 19.37 -37.22
C THR A 356 30.97 19.22 -36.14
N ASP A 357 29.84 19.90 -36.28
CA ASP A 357 28.69 19.76 -35.38
C ASP A 357 28.20 18.30 -35.27
N ASP A 358 28.30 17.54 -36.37
CA ASP A 358 27.97 16.12 -36.42
C ASP A 358 28.91 15.30 -35.52
N ALA A 359 30.22 15.58 -35.59
CA ALA A 359 31.23 14.92 -34.75
C ALA A 359 31.05 15.28 -33.27
N LYS A 360 30.81 16.55 -32.94
CA LYS A 360 30.53 16.99 -31.56
C LYS A 360 29.28 16.31 -30.99
N ALA A 361 28.20 16.24 -31.78
CA ALA A 361 26.99 15.53 -31.39
C ALA A 361 27.21 14.03 -31.20
N GLU A 362 28.05 13.41 -32.03
CA GLU A 362 28.42 12.00 -31.90
C GLU A 362 29.23 11.70 -30.64
N MET A 363 30.25 12.49 -30.36
CA MET A 363 31.05 12.34 -29.15
C MET A 363 30.21 12.55 -27.88
N GLY A 364 29.35 13.58 -27.86
CA GLY A 364 28.45 13.80 -26.73
C GLY A 364 27.45 12.65 -26.52
N ARG A 365 26.96 12.04 -27.60
CA ARG A 365 26.10 10.86 -27.52
C ARG A 365 26.85 9.61 -27.04
N ALA A 366 28.13 9.48 -27.38
CA ALA A 366 28.99 8.42 -26.85
C ALA A 366 29.23 8.60 -25.34
N LEU A 367 29.50 9.83 -24.89
CA LEU A 367 29.61 10.18 -23.46
C LEU A 367 28.34 9.82 -22.69
N LEU A 368 27.16 10.25 -23.18
CA LEU A 368 25.86 9.91 -22.60
C LEU A 368 25.71 8.39 -22.43
N ARG A 369 26.00 7.60 -23.47
CA ARG A 369 25.89 6.13 -23.42
C ARG A 369 26.86 5.51 -22.43
N LYS A 370 28.13 5.96 -22.42
CA LYS A 370 29.16 5.49 -21.48
C LYS A 370 28.69 5.64 -20.03
N LEU A 371 28.12 6.79 -19.68
CA LEU A 371 27.67 7.07 -18.31
C LEU A 371 26.30 6.47 -17.97
N ARG A 372 25.40 6.31 -18.95
CA ARG A 372 24.14 5.58 -18.80
C ARG A 372 24.37 4.11 -18.42
N ASP A 373 25.41 3.51 -18.98
CA ASP A 373 25.75 2.10 -18.80
C ASP A 373 26.68 1.88 -17.58
N SER A 374 27.13 2.95 -16.91
CA SER A 374 27.95 2.86 -15.71
C SER A 374 27.15 2.45 -14.47
N THR A 375 27.67 1.46 -13.75
CA THR A 375 27.17 0.99 -12.44
C THR A 375 28.16 1.27 -11.30
N ALA A 376 29.20 2.06 -11.55
CA ALA A 376 30.30 2.26 -10.60
C ALA A 376 29.91 3.16 -9.41
N VAL A 377 29.00 4.12 -9.65
CA VAL A 377 28.54 5.08 -8.64
C VAL A 377 27.10 4.76 -8.26
N THR A 378 26.90 4.32 -7.02
CA THR A 378 25.57 4.07 -6.43
C THR A 378 25.36 4.93 -5.19
N VAL A 379 24.10 5.21 -4.86
CA VAL A 379 23.74 6.00 -3.67
C VAL A 379 24.06 5.22 -2.39
N ARG A 380 23.76 3.91 -2.40
CA ARG A 380 24.20 2.93 -1.40
C ARG A 380 24.68 1.66 -2.09
N SER A 381 25.55 0.88 -1.45
CA SER A 381 26.24 -0.24 -2.10
C SER A 381 25.32 -1.37 -2.58
N ARG A 382 24.14 -1.55 -1.98
CA ARG A 382 23.16 -2.57 -2.39
C ARG A 382 21.95 -2.02 -3.13
N TYR A 383 21.85 -0.70 -3.30
CA TYR A 383 20.83 -0.10 -4.14
C TYR A 383 21.28 -0.12 -5.60
N THR A 384 20.82 -1.12 -6.37
CA THR A 384 21.30 -1.41 -7.74
C THR A 384 20.34 -0.97 -8.85
N ASP A 385 19.29 -0.24 -8.52
CA ASP A 385 18.29 0.19 -9.50
C ASP A 385 18.83 1.31 -10.38
N SER A 386 19.23 0.90 -11.59
CA SER A 386 19.98 1.75 -12.52
C SER A 386 19.25 3.03 -12.96
N PHE A 387 17.91 3.05 -12.92
CA PHE A 387 17.12 4.22 -13.28
C PHE A 387 17.50 5.43 -12.43
N PHE A 388 17.82 5.23 -11.14
CA PHE A 388 18.08 6.33 -10.23
C PHE A 388 19.35 7.09 -10.61
N ALA A 389 20.46 6.37 -10.85
CA ALA A 389 21.71 7.01 -11.28
C ALA A 389 21.61 7.63 -12.67
N ARG A 390 20.80 7.05 -13.57
CA ARG A 390 20.53 7.64 -14.90
C ARG A 390 19.73 8.93 -14.78
N GLY A 391 18.61 8.88 -14.08
CA GLY A 391 17.74 10.02 -13.84
C GLY A 391 18.42 11.15 -13.07
N LYS A 392 19.23 10.85 -12.05
CA LYS A 392 20.01 11.87 -11.32
C LYS A 392 21.05 12.57 -12.20
N ARG A 393 21.63 11.89 -13.20
CA ARG A 393 22.48 12.57 -14.20
C ARG A 393 21.65 13.49 -15.11
N HIS A 394 20.45 13.09 -15.48
CA HIS A 394 19.53 13.97 -16.22
C HIS A 394 19.13 15.18 -15.37
N GLU A 395 18.91 15.02 -14.08
CA GLU A 395 18.64 16.13 -13.16
C GLU A 395 19.84 17.08 -13.01
N LEU A 396 21.06 16.56 -12.89
CA LEU A 396 22.27 17.38 -12.90
C LEU A 396 22.45 18.14 -14.23
N ALA A 397 22.06 17.52 -15.36
CA ALA A 397 22.06 18.16 -16.66
C ALA A 397 20.94 19.22 -16.79
N ASP A 398 19.79 18.98 -16.16
CA ASP A 398 18.66 19.91 -16.11
C ASP A 398 19.04 21.19 -15.36
N ALA A 399 19.77 21.02 -14.25
CA ALA A 399 20.32 22.13 -13.45
C ALA A 399 21.52 22.83 -14.10
N GLY A 400 22.04 22.33 -15.23
CA GLY A 400 23.22 22.86 -15.91
C GLY A 400 24.55 22.56 -15.22
N ASN A 401 24.56 21.70 -14.20
CA ASN A 401 25.78 21.30 -13.48
C ASN A 401 26.68 20.40 -14.34
N ILE A 402 26.08 19.62 -15.23
CA ILE A 402 26.76 18.80 -16.23
C ILE A 402 26.14 19.01 -17.61
N GLY A 403 26.81 18.53 -18.65
CA GLY A 403 26.21 18.46 -19.97
C GLY A 403 26.84 17.45 -20.91
N TRP A 404 26.14 17.20 -22.01
CA TRP A 404 26.49 16.13 -22.95
C TRP A 404 27.26 16.62 -24.16
N HIS A 405 27.01 17.85 -24.60
CA HIS A 405 27.68 18.44 -25.77
C HIS A 405 29.00 19.12 -25.36
N PRO A 406 30.07 19.12 -26.20
CA PRO A 406 31.32 19.84 -25.92
C PRO A 406 31.16 21.35 -25.61
N GLU A 407 30.08 21.94 -26.11
CA GLU A 407 29.76 23.37 -25.96
C GLU A 407 28.47 23.58 -25.14
N PHE A 408 28.11 22.63 -24.27
CA PHE A 408 26.82 22.64 -23.57
C PHE A 408 26.57 23.92 -22.76
N GLN A 409 27.61 24.54 -22.20
CA GLN A 409 27.48 25.77 -21.41
C GLN A 409 26.95 26.92 -22.28
N THR A 410 27.57 27.16 -23.44
CA THR A 410 27.11 28.18 -24.40
C THR A 410 25.72 27.87 -24.94
N LEU A 411 25.43 26.60 -25.22
CA LEU A 411 24.11 26.18 -25.70
C LEU A 411 23.02 26.39 -24.62
N LEU A 412 23.33 26.14 -23.35
CA LEU A 412 22.43 26.40 -22.22
C LEU A 412 22.21 27.90 -22.00
N GLU A 413 23.27 28.71 -22.05
CA GLU A 413 23.16 30.17 -21.96
C GLU A 413 22.25 30.73 -23.07
N ASN A 414 22.42 30.26 -24.30
CA ASN A 414 21.56 30.65 -25.43
C ASN A 414 20.10 30.19 -25.25
N LEU A 415 19.87 29.00 -24.68
CA LEU A 415 18.53 28.50 -24.40
C LEU A 415 17.81 29.39 -23.37
N LEU A 416 18.48 29.73 -22.28
CA LEU A 416 17.93 30.53 -21.18
C LEU A 416 17.69 32.00 -21.57
N THR A 417 18.61 32.59 -22.33
CA THR A 417 18.48 33.98 -22.82
C THR A 417 17.49 34.11 -23.99
N GLY A 418 17.34 33.06 -24.81
CA GLY A 418 16.36 32.99 -25.88
C GLY A 418 14.91 32.91 -25.38
N SER A 419 14.67 32.21 -24.27
CA SER A 419 13.33 32.09 -23.66
C SER A 419 12.79 33.40 -23.06
N ASP A 420 13.65 34.27 -22.52
CA ASP A 420 13.25 35.56 -21.95
C ASP A 420 12.78 36.57 -23.02
N THR A 421 13.30 36.45 -24.25
CA THR A 421 12.98 37.40 -25.33
C THR A 421 11.58 37.16 -25.90
N THR A 422 11.02 35.95 -25.77
CA THR A 422 9.65 35.63 -26.22
C THR A 422 8.55 36.09 -25.26
N ALA A 423 8.86 36.35 -23.98
CA ALA A 423 7.88 36.82 -23.00
C ALA A 423 7.68 38.35 -23.01
N SER A 424 8.61 39.13 -23.58
CA SER A 424 8.54 40.60 -23.59
C SER A 424 8.04 41.23 -24.91
N GLY A 425 7.63 40.42 -25.90
CA GLY A 425 7.28 40.90 -27.25
C GLY A 425 5.79 41.24 -27.49
N GLY A 426 4.93 41.10 -26.48
CA GLY A 426 3.47 41.27 -26.61
C GLY A 426 2.94 42.58 -26.02
N GLY A 427 3.38 43.74 -26.50
CA GLY A 427 2.80 45.00 -26.04
C GLY A 427 3.47 46.24 -26.60
N SER A 428 3.02 46.68 -27.79
CA SER A 428 2.89 48.07 -28.25
C SER A 428 3.28 48.19 -29.73
N ALA A 429 2.29 48.40 -30.60
CA ALA A 429 2.22 49.61 -31.45
C ALA A 429 1.05 49.53 -32.45
N ALA A 430 0.24 50.60 -32.39
CA ALA A 430 -0.65 51.19 -33.39
C ALA A 430 -1.89 50.41 -33.88
#